data_AF-A0A2G6HJK9-F1
#
_entry.id   AF-A0A2G6HJK9-F1
#
_cell.length_a   1.000
_cell.length_b   1.000
_cell.length_c   1.000
_cell.angle_alpha   90.00
_cell.angle_beta   90.00
_cell.angle_gamma   90.00
#
_symmetry.space_group_name_H-M   'P 1'
#
loop_
_entity.id
_entity.type
_entity.pdbx_description
1 polymer ?
#
loop_
_entity_poly.entity_id
_entity_poly.type
_entity_poly.pdbx_seq_one_letter_code
_entity_poly.pdbx_strand_id
1 'polypeptide(L)'
;MSNSIDTQHINRQLHTVVIALQKHIAILFFLVVTILYGFLLWRINVLSSAPPSQKDLSSASQTSPAPRISKEVVRTLQGLEDNSVRIQAIFNQARQSPFQE
;
A
#
# COMPACT_ATOMS: atom_id res chain seq x y z
N MET A 1 -14.41 50.30 -13.39
CA MET A 1 -15.53 49.58 -14.05
C MET A 1 -15.95 48.47 -13.11
N SER A 2 -17.05 48.69 -12.37
CA SER A 2 -17.55 47.74 -11.36
C SER A 2 -18.48 46.76 -12.06
N ASN A 3 -18.08 45.49 -12.16
CA ASN A 3 -18.92 44.42 -12.67
C ASN A 3 -19.90 44.02 -11.57
N SER A 4 -21.07 44.66 -11.53
CA SER A 4 -22.20 44.17 -10.74
C SER A 4 -22.61 42.81 -11.30
N ILE A 5 -22.17 41.74 -10.64
CA ILE A 5 -22.63 40.39 -10.94
C ILE A 5 -24.12 40.38 -10.64
N ASP A 6 -24.92 40.31 -11.70
CA ASP A 6 -26.37 40.32 -11.66
C ASP A 6 -26.88 39.00 -11.07
N THR A 7 -27.02 38.99 -9.74
CA THR A 7 -27.35 37.81 -8.94
C THR A 7 -28.79 37.33 -9.15
N GLN A 8 -29.69 38.18 -9.67
CA GLN A 8 -31.09 37.82 -9.90
C GLN A 8 -31.28 36.94 -11.13
N HIS A 9 -30.55 37.24 -12.21
CA HIS A 9 -30.57 36.41 -13.41
C HIS A 9 -29.93 35.04 -13.19
N ILE A 10 -28.87 34.97 -12.38
CA ILE A 10 -28.18 33.72 -12.02
C ILE A 10 -29.11 32.78 -11.23
N ASN A 11 -29.90 33.29 -10.29
CA ASN A 11 -30.80 32.47 -9.47
C ASN A 11 -31.91 31.81 -10.30
N ARG A 12 -32.50 32.55 -11.25
CA ARG A 12 -33.54 31.99 -12.15
C ARG A 12 -32.99 30.90 -13.08
N GLN A 13 -31.77 31.10 -13.58
CA GLN A 13 -31.10 30.11 -14.43
C GLN A 13 -30.71 28.86 -13.63
N LEU A 14 -30.18 29.04 -12.41
CA LEU A 14 -29.90 27.94 -11.49
C LEU A 14 -31.15 27.11 -11.19
N HIS A 15 -32.29 27.74 -10.90
CA HIS A 15 -33.52 27.00 -10.58
C HIS A 15 -34.01 26.14 -11.76
N THR A 16 -33.90 26.64 -12.99
CA THR A 16 -34.29 25.90 -14.19
C THR A 16 -33.35 24.72 -14.44
N VAL A 17 -32.04 24.93 -14.26
CA VAL A 17 -31.03 23.88 -14.35
C VAL A 17 -31.23 22.83 -13.27
N VAL A 18 -31.52 23.24 -12.02
CA VAL A 18 -31.75 22.32 -10.89
C VAL A 18 -32.98 21.44 -11.12
N ILE A 19 -34.09 21.98 -11.63
CA ILE A 19 -35.28 21.17 -11.97
C ILE A 19 -34.96 20.18 -13.10
N ALA A 20 -34.26 20.62 -14.14
CA ALA A 20 -33.87 19.75 -15.25
C ALA A 20 -32.89 18.66 -14.79
N LEU A 21 -32.00 18.98 -13.84
CA LEU A 21 -31.02 18.06 -13.27
C LEU A 21 -31.65 17.04 -12.31
N GLN A 22 -32.70 17.43 -11.58
CA GLN A 22 -33.45 16.51 -10.71
C GLN A 22 -34.04 15.32 -11.49
N LYS A 23 -34.52 15.56 -12.73
CA LYS A 23 -35.04 14.48 -13.60
C LYS A 23 -34.00 13.41 -13.91
N HIS A 24 -32.72 13.76 -13.90
CA HIS A 24 -31.60 12.86 -14.21
C HIS A 24 -30.68 12.64 -13.01
N ILE A 25 -31.16 12.90 -11.79
CA ILE A 25 -30.32 12.85 -10.57
C ILE A 25 -29.74 11.46 -10.33
N ALA A 26 -30.46 10.39 -10.69
CA ALA A 26 -29.95 9.03 -10.60
C ALA A 26 -28.77 8.79 -11.54
N ILE A 27 -28.84 9.30 -12.79
CA ILE A 27 -27.75 9.19 -13.77
C ILE A 27 -26.55 10.03 -13.32
N LEU A 28 -26.80 11.26 -12.85
CA LEU A 28 -25.77 12.13 -12.29
C LEU A 28 -25.08 11.47 -11.08
N PHE A 29 -25.86 10.87 -10.18
CA PHE A 29 -25.35 10.16 -9.01
C PHE A 29 -24.43 9.01 -9.42
N PHE A 30 -24.87 8.15 -10.34
CA PHE A 30 -24.04 7.07 -10.87
C PHE A 30 -22.77 7.58 -11.55
N LEU A 31 -22.86 8.67 -12.32
CA LEU A 31 -21.72 9.31 -12.97
C LEU A 31 -20.70 9.82 -11.95
N VAL A 32 -21.16 10.52 -10.91
CA VAL A 32 -20.31 11.01 -9.82
C VAL A 32 -19.64 9.86 -9.08
N VAL A 33 -20.38 8.81 -8.72
CA VAL A 33 -19.83 7.63 -8.04
C VAL A 33 -18.79 6.94 -8.93
N THR A 34 -19.05 6.81 -10.23
CA THR A 34 -18.11 6.20 -11.19
C THR A 34 -16.82 7.01 -11.29
N ILE A 35 -16.91 8.34 -11.38
CA ILE A 35 -15.75 9.22 -11.40
C ILE A 35 -14.97 9.12 -10.09
N LEU A 36 -15.66 9.11 -8.95
CA LEU A 36 -15.02 8.99 -7.63
C LEU A 36 -14.28 7.66 -7.49
N TYR A 37 -14.90 6.57 -7.94
CA TYR A 37 -14.31 5.24 -7.90
C TYR A 37 -13.11 5.12 -8.85
N GLY A 38 -13.23 5.63 -10.07
CA GLY A 38 -12.12 5.72 -11.02
C GLY A 38 -10.96 6.57 -10.49
N PHE A 39 -11.26 7.70 -9.85
CA PHE A 39 -10.26 8.54 -9.20
C PHE A 39 -9.56 7.81 -8.04
N LEU A 40 -10.30 7.08 -7.21
CA LEU A 40 -9.73 6.25 -6.15
C LEU A 40 -8.77 5.21 -6.72
N LEU A 41 -9.19 4.45 -7.75
CA LEU A 41 -8.35 3.45 -8.40
C LEU A 41 -7.08 4.06 -9.00
N TRP A 42 -7.21 5.21 -9.68
CA TRP A 42 -6.05 5.92 -10.20
C TRP A 42 -5.11 6.36 -9.09
N ARG A 43 -5.64 6.90 -7.98
CA ARG A 43 -4.83 7.32 -6.84
C ARG A 43 -4.14 6.15 -6.14
N ILE A 44 -4.82 5.01 -6.00
CA ILE A 44 -4.25 3.79 -5.45
C ILE A 44 -3.13 3.28 -6.36
N ASN A 45 -3.32 3.29 -7.68
CA ASN A 45 -2.29 2.88 -8.63
C ASN A 45 -1.03 3.75 -8.51
N VAL A 46 -1.19 5.06 -8.38
CA VAL A 46 -0.08 6.00 -8.17
C VAL A 46 0.67 5.70 -6.86
N LEU A 47 -0.03 5.39 -5.77
CA LEU A 47 0.61 5.04 -4.49
C LEU A 47 1.22 3.64 -4.48
N SER A 48 0.59 2.66 -5.13
CA SER A 48 1.03 1.26 -5.15
C SER A 48 2.19 1.02 -6.13
N SER A 49 2.30 1.83 -7.17
CA SER A 49 3.38 1.73 -8.17
C SER A 49 4.55 2.67 -7.83
N ALA A 50 4.41 3.51 -6.81
CA ALA A 50 5.50 4.33 -6.32
C ALA A 50 6.57 3.42 -5.69
N PRO A 51 7.83 3.47 -6.17
CA PRO A 51 8.91 2.76 -5.51
C PRO A 51 8.97 3.19 -4.03
N PRO A 52 9.05 2.25 -3.07
CA PRO A 52 9.19 2.60 -1.67
C PRO A 52 10.50 3.36 -1.50
N SER A 53 10.38 4.64 -1.25
CA SER A 53 11.52 5.52 -0.95
C SER A 53 12.25 5.06 0.32
N GLN A 54 13.55 5.35 0.41
CA GLN A 54 14.46 4.82 1.44
C GLN A 54 13.99 5.00 2.89
N LYS A 55 13.21 6.05 3.16
CA LYS A 55 12.59 6.28 4.48
C LYS A 55 11.51 5.25 4.85
N ASP A 56 10.74 4.71 3.92
CA ASP A 56 9.70 3.70 4.19
C ASP A 56 10.34 2.34 4.47
N LEU A 57 11.46 2.03 3.80
CA LEU A 57 12.26 0.83 4.05
C LEU A 57 12.89 0.86 5.44
N SER A 58 13.32 2.03 5.88
CA SER A 58 13.90 2.24 7.22
C SER A 58 12.85 2.08 8.32
N SER A 59 11.62 2.56 8.10
CA SER A 59 10.48 2.38 9.02
C SER A 59 9.98 0.93 9.05
N ALA A 60 9.84 0.27 7.89
CA ALA A 60 9.39 -1.13 7.83
C ALA A 60 10.38 -2.11 8.47
N SER A 61 11.69 -1.83 8.37
CA SER A 61 12.76 -2.61 9.02
C SER A 61 12.76 -2.48 10.54
N GLN A 62 12.15 -1.43 11.09
CA GLN A 62 11.98 -1.25 12.53
C GLN A 62 10.68 -1.90 13.05
N THR A 63 9.65 -2.01 12.20
CA THR A 63 8.35 -2.60 12.58
C THR A 63 8.34 -4.13 12.51
N SER A 64 9.15 -4.74 11.64
CA SER A 64 9.34 -6.19 11.65
C SER A 64 10.53 -6.53 12.54
N PRO A 65 10.34 -7.12 13.74
CA PRO A 65 11.46 -7.63 14.51
C PRO A 65 12.10 -8.76 13.72
N ALA A 66 13.16 -8.43 12.97
CA ALA A 66 14.02 -9.44 12.38
C ALA A 66 14.47 -10.34 13.53
N PRO A 67 14.28 -11.67 13.44
CA PRO A 67 14.67 -12.57 14.52
C PRO A 67 16.17 -12.42 14.75
N ARG A 68 16.53 -11.74 15.84
CA ARG A 68 17.93 -11.55 16.23
C ARG A 68 18.39 -12.84 16.87
N ILE A 69 19.09 -13.66 16.10
CA ILE A 69 19.80 -14.81 16.65
C ILE A 69 20.86 -14.25 17.61
N SER A 70 20.82 -14.72 18.86
CA SER A 70 21.75 -14.23 19.88
C SER A 70 23.18 -14.70 19.58
N LYS A 71 24.16 -13.85 19.90
CA LYS A 71 25.57 -14.12 19.58
C LYS A 71 26.09 -15.35 20.33
N GLU A 72 25.51 -15.69 21.48
CA GLU A 72 25.86 -16.94 22.17
C GLU A 72 25.44 -18.18 21.38
N VAL A 73 24.25 -18.18 20.77
CA VAL A 73 23.75 -19.31 19.99
C VAL A 73 24.63 -19.54 18.76
N VAL A 74 25.04 -18.47 18.07
CA VAL A 74 25.97 -18.57 16.93
C VAL A 74 27.30 -19.20 17.35
N ARG A 75 27.86 -18.81 18.49
CA ARG A 75 29.13 -19.39 19.00
C ARG A 75 28.98 -20.85 19.37
N THR A 76 27.87 -21.23 19.99
CA THR A 76 27.59 -22.62 20.34
C THR A 76 27.42 -23.47 19.08
N LEU A 77 26.68 -22.99 18.08
CA LEU A 77 26.51 -23.71 16.81
C LEU A 77 27.83 -23.88 16.05
N GLN A 78 28.66 -22.83 16.00
CA GLN A 78 29.98 -22.90 15.38
C GLN A 78 30.88 -23.91 16.11
N GLY A 79 30.88 -23.89 17.44
CA GLY A 79 31.63 -24.86 18.24
C GLY A 79 31.15 -26.31 18.01
N LEU A 80 29.86 -26.54 17.78
CA LEU A 80 29.31 -27.86 17.49
C LEU A 80 29.63 -28.34 16.06
N GLU A 81 29.66 -27.44 15.08
CA GLU A 81 30.12 -27.72 13.71
C GLU A 81 31.61 -28.06 13.71
N ASP A 82 32.44 -27.29 14.41
CA ASP A 82 33.90 -27.44 14.39
C ASP A 82 34.39 -28.69 15.15
N ASN A 83 33.66 -29.15 16.17
CA ASN A 83 34.10 -30.24 17.05
C ASN A 83 33.44 -31.60 16.78
N SER A 84 32.53 -31.71 15.81
CA SER A 84 31.84 -32.99 15.55
C SER A 84 31.59 -33.26 14.07
N VAL A 85 32.34 -34.24 13.54
CA VAL A 85 32.18 -34.77 12.17
C VAL A 85 30.74 -35.24 11.90
N ARG A 86 30.08 -35.82 12.92
CA ARG A 86 28.68 -36.26 12.82
C ARG A 86 27.71 -35.09 12.69
N ILE A 87 27.97 -33.96 13.36
CA ILE A 87 27.13 -32.76 13.25
C ILE A 87 27.33 -32.09 11.89
N GLN A 88 28.57 -32.02 11.37
CA GLN A 88 28.84 -31.52 10.01
C GLN A 88 28.06 -32.30 8.94
N ALA A 89 27.95 -33.63 9.07
CA ALA A 89 27.17 -34.44 8.14
C ALA A 89 25.68 -34.07 8.15
N ILE A 90 25.11 -33.85 9.34
CA ILE A 90 23.70 -33.42 9.50
C ILE A 90 23.49 -32.02 8.93
N PHE A 91 24.41 -31.08 9.18
CA PHE A 91 24.34 -29.73 8.61
C PHE A 91 24.49 -29.74 7.08
N ASN A 92 25.39 -30.54 6.53
CA ASN A 92 25.55 -30.67 5.08
C ASN A 92 24.31 -31.28 4.42
N GLN A 93 23.71 -32.29 5.05
CA GLN A 93 22.47 -32.90 4.57
C GLN A 93 21.28 -31.92 4.65
N ALA A 94 21.15 -31.18 5.74
CA ALA A 94 20.14 -30.13 5.89
C ALA A 94 20.34 -28.97 4.89
N ARG A 95 21.58 -28.62 4.56
CA ARG A 95 21.90 -27.61 3.54
C ARG A 95 21.59 -28.10 2.11
N GLN A 96 21.68 -29.40 1.84
CA GLN A 96 21.37 -29.98 0.53
C GLN A 96 19.87 -30.10 0.28
N SER A 97 19.06 -30.32 1.32
CA SER A 97 17.59 -30.41 1.22
C SER A 97 16.89 -29.66 2.38
N PRO A 98 16.94 -28.32 2.40
CA PRO A 98 16.49 -27.54 3.56
C PRO A 98 14.97 -27.55 3.83
N PHE A 99 14.16 -28.13 2.93
CA PHE A 99 12.69 -28.12 3.03
C PHE A 99 12.05 -29.46 2.66
N GLN A 100 12.79 -30.57 2.75
CA GLN A 100 12.23 -31.90 2.56
C GLN A 100 11.90 -32.49 3.93
N GLU A 101 10.60 -32.64 4.20
CA GLU A 101 10.05 -33.37 5.35
C GLU A 101 10.02 -34.89 5.08
#